data_AF-A0AA86T0T3-F1
#
_entry.id   AF-A0AA86T0T3-F1
#
_cell.length_a   1.000
_cell.length_b   1.000
_cell.length_c   1.000
_cell.angle_alpha   90.00
_cell.angle_beta   90.00
_cell.angle_gamma   90.00
#
_symmetry.space_group_name_H-M   'P 1'
#
loop_
_entity.id
_entity.type
_entity.pdbx_description
1 polymer ?
#
loop_
_entity_poly.entity_id
_entity_poly.type
_entity_poly.pdbx_seq_one_letter_code
_entity_poly.pdbx_strand_id
1 'polypeptide(L)'
;MDIIKRTSAREDWWAGAAPSGPFIYTPFSKGEPNNIKKQELIWIVGEPVEVLVELANPCGFDLRVDSIYLSVHSGNFDAFPVSVSLLPNSSKVITLSGIPTSVGPVSIPGCIVHCFGVITEHLFKEVDNLLLGASQGLVLSDPFRCCGSPKLKNVYVPNISVVPPLPLLVSHVVGGDGAIVLYEGEIRDVWIRLANAGTVPIEQAHISLSGKNQDSVISLSSETLKSFLPLRPGAEVTFPVTLRAWQVGSVDADAGAGKTVSGNNIRHSKDGSSPSLLIHYAGIVFSFNQ
;
A
#
# COMPACT_ATOMS: atom_id res chain seq x y z
N MET A 1 -0.40 1.67 4.78
CA MET A 1 -1.71 2.34 4.86
C MET A 1 -2.70 1.37 4.27
N ASP A 2 -3.75 1.01 5.01
CA ASP A 2 -4.76 0.08 4.52
C ASP A 2 -5.91 0.90 3.93
N ILE A 3 -6.17 0.73 2.64
CA ILE A 3 -7.31 1.34 1.96
C ILE A 3 -8.53 0.46 2.25
N ILE A 4 -9.48 1.00 3.01
CA ILE A 4 -10.71 0.28 3.38
C ILE A 4 -11.87 0.83 2.56
N LYS A 5 -12.57 -0.05 1.84
CA LYS A 5 -13.79 0.32 1.11
C LYS A 5 -14.91 0.66 2.11
N ARG A 6 -15.51 1.83 1.95
CA ARG A 6 -16.60 2.29 2.81
C ARG A 6 -17.91 1.58 2.43
N THR A 7 -18.69 1.22 3.44
CA THR A 7 -20.10 0.84 3.27
C THR A 7 -20.96 2.08 3.53
N SER A 8 -21.66 2.58 2.51
CA SER A 8 -22.47 3.80 2.59
C SER A 8 -23.60 3.75 3.62
N ALA A 9 -24.00 2.56 4.07
CA ALA A 9 -25.12 2.34 4.99
C ALA A 9 -24.76 2.46 6.49
N ARG A 10 -23.50 2.70 6.87
CA ARG A 10 -23.06 2.73 8.28
C ARG A 10 -22.42 4.07 8.65
N GLU A 11 -22.90 4.70 9.72
CA GLU A 11 -22.29 5.93 10.27
C GLU A 11 -20.88 5.68 10.80
N ASP A 12 -20.64 4.53 11.45
CA ASP A 12 -19.32 4.10 11.95
C ASP A 12 -18.43 3.49 10.86
N TRP A 13 -18.16 4.23 9.79
CA TRP A 13 -17.31 3.76 8.69
C TRP A 13 -15.85 3.49 9.13
N TRP A 14 -15.42 4.04 10.26
CA TRP A 14 -14.10 3.83 10.86
C TRP A 14 -14.03 2.57 11.73
N ALA A 15 -15.17 2.03 12.17
CA ALA A 15 -15.20 0.75 12.87
C ALA A 15 -15.08 -0.34 11.81
N GLY A 16 -13.99 -1.13 11.89
CA GLY A 16 -13.80 -2.30 11.02
C GLY A 16 -15.05 -3.18 10.97
N ALA A 17 -15.15 -4.03 9.94
CA ALA A 17 -16.30 -4.91 9.74
C ALA A 17 -16.61 -5.66 11.05
N ALA A 18 -17.67 -5.24 11.74
CA ALA A 18 -18.15 -5.96 12.90
C ALA A 18 -18.67 -7.32 12.39
N PRO A 19 -18.45 -8.43 13.12
CA PRO A 19 -19.07 -9.69 12.76
C PRO A 19 -20.59 -9.45 12.67
N SER A 20 -21.16 -9.70 11.49
CA SER A 20 -22.57 -9.43 11.24
C SER A 20 -23.42 -10.42 12.03
N GLY A 21 -23.88 -10.02 13.21
CA GLY A 21 -24.83 -10.80 13.99
C GLY A 21 -24.99 -10.27 15.41
N PRO A 22 -26.17 -10.44 16.04
CA PRO A 22 -26.41 -10.10 17.45
C PRO A 22 -25.74 -11.06 18.44
N PHE A 23 -24.91 -11.99 17.95
CA PHE A 23 -24.33 -13.06 18.74
C PHE A 23 -22.81 -12.92 18.82
N ILE A 24 -22.30 -13.09 20.04
CA ILE A 24 -20.86 -13.04 20.39
C ILE A 24 -20.04 -14.12 19.63
N TYR A 25 -20.70 -15.14 19.08
CA TYR A 25 -20.10 -16.19 18.28
C TYR A 25 -20.88 -16.38 16.98
N THR A 26 -20.34 -15.89 15.86
CA THR A 26 -20.89 -16.16 14.52
C THR A 26 -19.97 -17.16 13.80
N PRO A 27 -20.19 -18.47 13.93
CA PRO A 27 -19.27 -19.50 13.41
C PRO A 27 -19.25 -19.57 11.87
N PHE A 28 -20.10 -18.78 11.21
CA PHE A 28 -20.18 -18.65 9.74
C PHE A 28 -19.51 -17.39 9.19
N SER A 29 -18.87 -16.57 10.02
CA SER A 29 -17.86 -15.60 9.57
C SER A 29 -16.59 -16.34 9.15
N LYS A 30 -16.77 -17.34 8.27
CA LYS A 30 -15.72 -18.03 7.57
C LYS A 30 -14.94 -16.93 6.88
N GLY A 31 -13.74 -16.66 7.40
CA GLY A 31 -12.80 -15.75 6.77
C GLY A 31 -12.86 -15.99 5.28
N GLU A 32 -13.00 -14.91 4.51
CA GLU A 32 -13.14 -14.97 3.06
C GLU A 32 -12.24 -16.08 2.55
N PRO A 33 -12.79 -17.10 1.86
CA PRO A 33 -11.96 -18.16 1.35
C PRO A 33 -10.90 -17.46 0.55
N ASN A 34 -9.63 -17.66 0.93
CA ASN A 34 -8.45 -17.06 0.36
C ASN A 34 -8.49 -17.34 -1.15
N ASN A 35 -9.22 -16.50 -1.89
CA ASN A 35 -9.52 -16.68 -3.29
C ASN A 35 -8.32 -16.08 -3.98
N ILE A 36 -7.23 -16.84 -3.92
CA ILE A 36 -5.97 -16.65 -4.66
C ILE A 36 -6.24 -16.47 -6.18
N LYS A 37 -7.49 -16.63 -6.64
CA LYS A 37 -7.90 -16.60 -8.04
C LYS A 37 -8.31 -15.23 -8.59
N LYS A 38 -8.43 -14.16 -7.80
CA LYS A 38 -8.62 -12.78 -8.32
C LYS A 38 -8.04 -11.75 -7.35
N GLN A 39 -6.72 -11.61 -7.31
CA GLN A 39 -6.12 -10.45 -6.67
C GLN A 39 -6.47 -9.23 -7.53
N GLU A 40 -7.35 -8.36 -7.04
CA GLU A 40 -7.67 -7.09 -7.68
C GLU A 40 -6.59 -6.08 -7.26
N LEU A 41 -5.90 -5.50 -8.23
CA LEU A 41 -4.87 -4.50 -8.00
C LEU A 41 -5.53 -3.12 -8.11
N ILE A 42 -5.43 -2.32 -7.06
CA ILE A 42 -6.01 -0.97 -7.04
C ILE A 42 -4.92 0.05 -7.37
N TRP A 43 -5.15 0.86 -8.39
CA TRP A 43 -4.35 2.01 -8.77
C TRP A 43 -5.11 3.31 -8.52
N ILE A 44 -4.40 4.41 -8.39
CA ILE A 44 -4.99 5.71 -8.06
C ILE A 44 -4.74 6.66 -9.23
N VAL A 45 -5.79 7.37 -9.68
CA VAL A 45 -5.64 8.38 -10.74
C VAL A 45 -4.63 9.45 -10.33
N GLY A 46 -3.72 9.78 -11.24
CA GLY A 46 -2.71 10.83 -11.03
C GLY A 46 -1.49 10.40 -10.22
N GLU A 47 -1.45 9.16 -9.71
CA GLU A 47 -0.29 8.63 -9.01
C GLU A 47 0.58 7.78 -9.95
N PRO A 48 1.92 7.91 -9.87
CA PRO A 48 2.82 7.09 -10.67
C PRO A 48 2.76 5.64 -10.19
N VAL A 49 2.67 4.72 -11.15
CA VAL A 49 2.71 3.27 -10.92
C VAL A 49 3.91 2.66 -11.62
N GLU A 50 4.37 1.53 -11.08
CA GLU A 50 5.56 0.84 -11.56
C GLU A 50 5.25 -0.65 -11.82
N VAL A 51 5.81 -1.17 -12.91
CA VAL A 51 5.71 -2.57 -13.33
C VAL A 51 7.11 -3.06 -13.65
N LEU A 52 7.50 -4.16 -13.01
CA LEU A 52 8.78 -4.82 -13.29
C LEU A 52 8.65 -5.74 -14.49
N VAL A 53 9.53 -5.58 -15.48
CA VAL A 53 9.57 -6.38 -16.70
C VAL A 53 10.98 -6.93 -16.90
N GLU A 54 11.09 -8.23 -17.16
CA GLU A 54 12.35 -8.85 -17.56
C GLU A 54 12.49 -8.83 -19.07
N LEU A 55 13.55 -8.19 -19.56
CA LEU A 55 13.95 -8.18 -20.96
C LEU A 55 15.10 -9.13 -21.19
N ALA A 56 15.01 -9.96 -22.22
CA ALA A 56 16.07 -10.87 -22.62
C ALA A 56 16.58 -10.51 -24.03
N ASN A 57 17.89 -10.42 -24.19
CA ASN A 57 18.56 -10.28 -25.47
C ASN A 57 19.13 -11.63 -25.93
N PRO A 58 18.51 -12.32 -26.90
CA PRO A 58 19.02 -13.57 -27.46
C PRO A 58 20.08 -13.35 -28.55
N CYS A 59 20.40 -12.10 -28.91
CA CYS A 59 21.36 -11.82 -29.97
C CYS A 59 22.80 -11.99 -29.47
N GLY A 60 23.69 -12.39 -30.39
CA GLY A 60 25.13 -12.47 -30.15
C GLY A 60 25.87 -11.12 -30.15
N PHE A 61 25.14 -10.01 -29.98
CA PHE A 61 25.67 -8.65 -29.96
C PHE A 61 24.85 -7.77 -29.01
N ASP A 62 25.40 -6.60 -28.64
CA ASP A 62 24.78 -5.63 -27.75
C ASP A 62 23.50 -5.06 -28.39
N LEU A 63 22.37 -5.23 -27.70
CA LEU A 63 21.07 -4.76 -28.16
C LEU A 63 20.72 -3.44 -27.47
N ARG A 64 20.58 -2.37 -28.25
CA ARG A 64 20.09 -1.07 -27.77
C ARG A 64 18.62 -0.92 -28.10
N VAL A 65 17.79 -0.84 -27.07
CA VAL A 65 16.37 -0.48 -27.17
C VAL A 65 16.26 1.03 -27.02
N ASP A 66 15.73 1.68 -28.05
CA ASP A 66 15.62 3.13 -28.12
C ASP A 66 14.55 3.64 -27.15
N SER A 67 13.40 2.96 -27.09
CA SER A 67 12.37 3.24 -26.10
C SER A 67 11.52 2.00 -25.83
N ILE A 68 11.23 1.72 -24.57
CA ILE A 68 10.26 0.72 -24.13
C ILE A 68 9.31 1.33 -23.10
N TYR A 69 8.01 1.02 -23.22
CA TYR A 69 6.96 1.46 -22.30
C TYR A 69 5.79 0.47 -22.27
N LEU A 70 4.91 0.62 -21.28
CA LEU A 70 3.73 -0.24 -21.13
C LEU A 70 2.74 -0.02 -22.28
N SER A 71 2.22 -1.11 -22.85
CA SER A 71 1.11 -1.04 -23.80
C SER A 71 -0.19 -0.97 -23.02
N VAL A 72 -0.99 0.07 -23.26
CA VAL A 72 -2.34 0.21 -22.68
C VAL A 72 -3.29 0.72 -23.76
N HIS A 73 -4.34 -0.05 -24.04
CA HIS A 73 -5.27 0.24 -25.14
C HIS A 73 -6.44 1.15 -24.74
N SER A 74 -6.72 1.26 -23.44
CA SER A 74 -7.90 1.96 -22.92
C SER A 74 -7.78 3.48 -22.90
N GLY A 75 -6.63 4.05 -23.28
CA GLY A 75 -6.40 5.51 -23.34
C GLY A 75 -6.45 6.22 -21.99
N ASN A 76 -6.55 5.48 -20.90
CA ASN A 76 -6.65 5.95 -19.52
C ASN A 76 -5.33 5.84 -18.75
N PHE A 77 -4.21 5.79 -19.46
CA PHE A 77 -2.89 5.56 -18.90
C PHE A 77 -1.80 6.22 -19.74
N ASP A 78 -0.98 7.06 -19.10
CA ASP A 78 0.16 7.73 -19.70
C ASP A 78 1.44 6.96 -19.32
N ALA A 79 1.95 6.16 -20.26
CA ALA A 79 3.16 5.37 -20.04
C ALA A 79 4.44 6.19 -20.28
N PHE A 80 5.47 5.95 -19.47
CA PHE A 80 6.76 6.62 -19.58
C PHE A 80 7.79 5.77 -20.34
N PRO A 81 8.33 6.26 -21.48
CA PRO A 81 9.34 5.55 -22.24
C PRO A 81 10.70 5.55 -21.57
N VAL A 82 11.36 4.40 -21.57
CA VAL A 82 12.71 4.18 -21.03
C VAL A 82 13.61 3.60 -22.12
N SER A 83 14.87 4.04 -22.21
CA SER A 83 15.88 3.44 -23.08
C SER A 83 16.73 2.44 -22.30
N VAL A 84 17.12 1.32 -22.91
CA VAL A 84 17.94 0.29 -22.25
C VAL A 84 18.91 -0.38 -23.22
N SER A 85 20.13 -0.65 -22.75
CA SER A 85 21.11 -1.49 -23.44
C SER A 85 21.21 -2.86 -22.76
N LEU A 86 21.16 -3.92 -23.56
CA LEU A 86 21.26 -5.30 -23.12
C LEU A 86 22.52 -5.93 -23.74
N LEU A 87 23.30 -6.62 -22.91
CA LEU A 87 24.47 -7.35 -23.37
C LEU A 87 24.07 -8.58 -24.20
N PRO A 88 24.98 -9.16 -24.99
CA PRO A 88 24.70 -10.36 -25.77
C PRO A 88 24.31 -11.51 -24.85
N ASN A 89 23.30 -12.30 -25.25
CA ASN A 89 22.85 -13.48 -24.50
C ASN A 89 22.59 -13.22 -23.00
N SER A 90 21.98 -12.08 -22.68
CA SER A 90 21.73 -11.65 -21.30
C SER A 90 20.27 -11.28 -21.05
N SER A 91 19.84 -11.29 -19.77
CA SER A 91 18.56 -10.73 -19.35
C SER A 91 18.75 -9.64 -18.29
N LYS A 92 17.79 -8.71 -18.24
CA LYS A 92 17.79 -7.59 -17.32
C LYS A 92 16.36 -7.26 -16.91
N VAL A 93 16.13 -7.19 -15.60
CA VAL A 93 14.88 -6.66 -15.05
C VAL A 93 14.94 -5.14 -15.08
N ILE A 94 13.91 -4.52 -15.66
CA ILE A 94 13.74 -3.07 -15.70
C ILE A 94 12.40 -2.69 -15.08
N THR A 95 12.32 -1.44 -14.61
CA THR A 95 11.07 -0.85 -14.14
C THR A 95 10.48 0.00 -15.26
N LEU A 96 9.26 -0.33 -15.69
CA LEU A 96 8.44 0.52 -16.54
C LEU A 96 7.42 1.25 -15.66
N SER A 97 7.17 2.51 -15.95
CA SER A 97 6.27 3.33 -15.15
C SER A 97 5.28 4.11 -16.02
N GLY A 98 4.26 4.67 -15.37
CA GLY A 98 3.27 5.53 -15.99
C GLY A 98 2.27 6.09 -14.98
N ILE A 99 1.33 6.91 -15.44
CA ILE A 99 0.29 7.52 -14.60
C ILE A 99 -1.09 7.17 -15.16
N PRO A 100 -1.98 6.55 -14.37
CA PRO A 100 -3.39 6.39 -14.74
C PRO A 100 -4.09 7.76 -14.79
N THR A 101 -4.76 8.05 -15.90
CA THR A 101 -5.38 9.36 -16.16
C THR A 101 -6.88 9.39 -15.86
N SER A 102 -7.55 8.23 -15.89
CA SER A 102 -8.98 8.15 -15.59
C SER A 102 -9.32 6.92 -14.76
N VAL A 103 -10.44 7.05 -14.03
CA VAL A 103 -11.01 5.97 -13.21
C VAL A 103 -11.59 4.88 -14.11
N GLY A 104 -11.46 3.62 -13.69
CA GLY A 104 -11.99 2.47 -14.41
C GLY A 104 -11.01 1.30 -14.52
N PRO A 105 -11.38 0.22 -15.20
CA PRO A 105 -10.48 -0.91 -15.41
C PRO A 105 -9.32 -0.52 -16.35
N VAL A 106 -8.12 -1.00 -16.04
CA VAL A 106 -6.94 -0.88 -16.91
C VAL A 106 -6.44 -2.27 -17.24
N SER A 107 -6.08 -2.49 -18.50
CA SER A 107 -5.43 -3.72 -18.93
C SER A 107 -4.09 -3.39 -19.55
N ILE A 108 -3.05 -4.08 -19.06
CA ILE A 108 -1.68 -4.00 -19.58
C ILE A 108 -1.41 -5.32 -20.30
N PRO A 109 -1.76 -5.44 -21.58
CA PRO A 109 -1.55 -6.68 -22.32
C PRO A 109 -0.08 -6.96 -22.63
N GLY A 110 0.79 -5.94 -22.56
CA GLY A 110 2.19 -6.06 -22.97
C GLY A 110 3.00 -4.77 -22.83
N CYS A 111 4.05 -4.67 -23.64
CA CYS A 111 4.90 -3.49 -23.76
C CYS A 111 5.13 -3.14 -25.24
N ILE A 112 5.28 -1.85 -25.53
CA ILE A 112 5.70 -1.37 -26.85
C ILE A 112 7.21 -1.14 -26.80
N VAL A 113 7.90 -1.72 -27.76
CA VAL A 113 9.36 -1.70 -27.88
C VAL A 113 9.73 -1.05 -29.20
N HIS A 114 10.59 -0.03 -29.13
CA HIS A 114 11.22 0.59 -30.28
C HIS A 114 12.69 0.19 -30.30
N CYS A 115 13.07 -0.56 -31.32
CA CYS A 115 14.43 -1.04 -31.50
C CYS A 115 14.72 -1.22 -32.99
N PHE A 116 15.92 -0.86 -33.44
CA PHE A 116 16.33 -0.90 -34.86
C PHE A 116 15.41 -0.13 -35.80
N GLY A 117 14.80 0.96 -35.33
CA GLY A 117 13.86 1.75 -36.13
C GLY A 117 12.51 1.06 -36.36
N VAL A 118 12.23 -0.04 -35.67
CA VAL A 118 10.95 -0.76 -35.72
C VAL A 118 10.25 -0.63 -34.38
N ILE A 119 8.96 -0.30 -34.43
CA ILE A 119 8.08 -0.27 -33.26
C ILE A 119 7.26 -1.56 -33.28
N THR A 120 7.41 -2.38 -32.24
CA THR A 120 6.69 -3.64 -32.06
C THR A 120 5.96 -3.66 -30.73
N GLU A 121 4.79 -4.26 -30.71
CA GLU A 121 4.09 -4.57 -29.47
C GLU A 121 4.38 -6.02 -29.07
N HIS A 122 4.79 -6.22 -27.82
CA HIS A 122 5.08 -7.53 -27.25
C HIS A 122 4.05 -7.87 -26.16
N LEU A 123 3.15 -8.80 -26.45
CA LEU A 123 2.10 -9.22 -25.54
C LEU A 123 2.62 -10.26 -24.54
N PHE A 124 2.32 -10.09 -23.25
CA PHE A 124 2.77 -11.03 -22.20
C PHE A 124 2.19 -12.44 -22.41
N LYS A 125 0.94 -12.54 -22.88
CA LYS A 125 0.29 -13.83 -23.19
C LYS A 125 1.02 -14.63 -24.28
N GLU A 126 1.61 -13.96 -25.26
CA GLU A 126 2.35 -14.63 -26.33
C GLU A 126 3.68 -15.20 -25.81
N VAL A 127 4.33 -14.48 -24.90
CA VAL A 127 5.54 -14.95 -24.22
C VAL A 127 5.25 -16.21 -23.40
N ASP A 128 4.14 -16.24 -22.67
CA ASP A 128 3.71 -17.42 -21.91
C ASP A 128 3.48 -18.64 -22.82
N ASN A 129 2.84 -18.44 -23.97
CA ASN A 129 2.63 -19.50 -24.96
C ASN A 129 3.95 -20.01 -25.55
N LEU A 130 4.90 -19.12 -25.83
CA LEU A 130 6.24 -19.49 -26.31
C LEU A 130 7.01 -20.28 -25.25
N LEU A 131 6.95 -19.87 -23.98
CA LEU A 131 7.58 -20.61 -22.87
C LEU A 131 6.94 -21.99 -22.69
N LEU A 132 5.62 -22.09 -22.80
CA LEU A 132 4.90 -23.36 -22.72
C LEU A 132 5.26 -24.29 -23.89
N GLY A 133 5.23 -23.79 -25.13
CA GLY A 133 5.60 -24.55 -26.32
C GLY A 133 7.06 -25.02 -26.32
N ALA A 134 7.99 -24.18 -25.84
CA ALA A 134 9.39 -24.55 -25.62
C ALA A 134 9.52 -25.69 -24.60
N SER A 135 8.82 -25.60 -23.46
CA SER A 135 8.84 -26.65 -22.43
C SER A 135 8.27 -28.00 -22.92
N GLN A 136 7.44 -27.97 -23.96
CA GLN A 136 6.85 -29.15 -24.60
C GLN A 136 7.66 -29.64 -25.81
N GLY A 137 8.78 -28.99 -26.14
CA GLY A 137 9.60 -29.32 -27.31
C GLY A 137 8.93 -29.01 -28.66
N LEU A 138 7.85 -28.23 -28.66
CA LEU A 138 7.07 -27.87 -29.85
C LEU A 138 7.60 -26.63 -30.57
N VAL A 139 8.47 -25.86 -29.91
CA VAL A 139 9.09 -24.65 -30.44
C VAL A 139 10.59 -24.74 -30.22
N LEU A 140 11.38 -24.53 -31.27
CA LEU A 140 12.83 -24.32 -31.15
C LEU A 140 13.04 -22.98 -30.43
N SER A 141 13.40 -23.05 -29.16
CA SER A 141 13.74 -21.87 -28.36
C SER A 141 15.22 -21.93 -27.97
N ASP A 142 15.89 -20.79 -28.03
CA ASP A 142 17.31 -20.64 -27.74
C ASP A 142 17.69 -21.20 -26.33
N PRO A 143 18.75 -22.02 -26.20
CA PRO A 143 19.31 -22.49 -24.93
C PRO A 143 19.57 -21.43 -23.84
N PHE A 144 19.71 -20.14 -24.20
CA PHE A 144 19.93 -19.05 -23.25
C PHE A 144 18.64 -18.45 -22.66
N ARG A 145 17.45 -19.00 -22.98
CA ARG A 145 16.20 -18.59 -22.34
C ARG A 145 16.13 -19.11 -20.89
N CYS A 146 16.11 -18.14 -19.97
CA CYS A 146 15.67 -18.26 -18.58
C CYS A 146 16.64 -18.99 -17.64
N CYS A 147 17.83 -18.43 -17.41
CA CYS A 147 18.54 -18.72 -16.17
C CYS A 147 17.73 -18.18 -14.97
N GLY A 148 16.89 -19.05 -14.39
CA GLY A 148 16.67 -19.03 -12.95
C GLY A 148 15.25 -18.79 -12.47
N SER A 149 14.26 -19.54 -12.93
CA SER A 149 13.53 -20.47 -12.03
C SER A 149 12.24 -21.00 -12.67
N PRO A 150 11.93 -22.30 -12.52
CA PRO A 150 10.60 -22.86 -12.82
C PRO A 150 9.50 -22.39 -11.84
N LYS A 151 9.73 -21.29 -11.09
CA LYS A 151 8.89 -20.82 -9.99
C LYS A 151 7.96 -19.66 -10.37
N LEU A 152 8.22 -18.93 -11.45
CA LEU A 152 7.29 -17.92 -11.99
C LEU A 152 6.39 -18.55 -13.05
N LYS A 153 5.64 -19.59 -12.67
CA LYS A 153 4.59 -20.16 -13.51
C LYS A 153 3.32 -19.31 -13.33
N ASN A 154 2.78 -18.79 -14.43
CA ASN A 154 1.51 -18.06 -14.50
C ASN A 154 1.47 -16.80 -13.62
N VAL A 155 2.14 -15.72 -14.05
CA VAL A 155 1.77 -14.38 -13.56
C VAL A 155 0.51 -13.98 -14.32
N TYR A 156 -0.66 -14.41 -13.83
CA TYR A 156 -1.92 -13.82 -14.28
C TYR A 156 -1.84 -12.33 -13.96
N VAL A 157 -1.79 -11.48 -14.99
CA VAL A 157 -1.88 -10.03 -14.80
C VAL A 157 -3.16 -9.79 -14.00
N PRO A 158 -3.08 -9.26 -12.76
CA PRO A 158 -4.25 -9.06 -11.93
C PRO A 158 -5.23 -8.13 -12.64
N ASN A 159 -6.52 -8.23 -12.32
CA ASN A 159 -7.46 -7.22 -12.79
C ASN A 159 -7.11 -5.90 -12.09
N ILE A 160 -6.75 -4.89 -12.87
CA ILE A 160 -6.35 -3.59 -12.35
C ILE A 160 -7.56 -2.67 -12.39
N SER A 161 -7.97 -2.16 -11.24
CA SER A 161 -9.00 -1.15 -11.11
C SER A 161 -8.39 0.16 -10.65
N VAL A 162 -8.58 1.21 -11.46
CA VAL A 162 -8.16 2.56 -11.10
C VAL A 162 -9.29 3.23 -10.33
N VAL A 163 -8.99 3.72 -9.14
CA VAL A 163 -9.89 4.49 -8.28
C VAL A 163 -9.55 5.99 -8.34
N PRO A 164 -10.49 6.87 -7.95
CA PRO A 164 -10.25 8.31 -7.90
C PRO A 164 -9.10 8.66 -6.95
N PRO A 165 -8.53 9.88 -7.07
CA PRO A 165 -7.50 10.35 -6.16
C PRO A 165 -7.96 10.24 -4.71
N LEU A 166 -7.08 9.74 -3.84
CA LEU A 166 -7.40 9.47 -2.44
C LEU A 166 -6.95 10.65 -1.55
N PRO A 167 -7.65 10.90 -0.43
CA PRO A 167 -7.17 11.85 0.56
C PRO A 167 -5.84 11.36 1.16
N LEU A 168 -4.97 12.29 1.56
CA LEU A 168 -3.74 11.98 2.28
C LEU A 168 -3.58 12.92 3.47
N LEU A 169 -3.67 12.38 4.67
CA LEU A 169 -3.48 13.11 5.90
C LEU A 169 -2.15 12.73 6.55
N VAL A 170 -1.35 13.74 6.86
CA VAL A 170 -0.06 13.59 7.53
C VAL A 170 -0.13 14.23 8.90
N SER A 171 0.29 13.49 9.93
CA SER A 171 0.39 13.98 11.30
C SER A 171 1.82 14.26 11.69
N HIS A 172 2.03 15.27 12.52
CA HIS A 172 3.31 15.50 13.18
C HIS A 172 3.11 16.24 14.51
N VAL A 173 4.09 16.07 15.40
CA VAL A 173 4.12 16.76 16.70
C VAL A 173 4.79 18.12 16.52
N VAL A 174 4.19 19.17 17.07
CA VAL A 174 4.71 20.54 17.00
C VAL A 174 5.69 20.77 18.15
N GLY A 175 6.87 21.32 17.85
CA GLY A 175 7.79 21.86 18.88
C GLY A 175 8.88 20.91 19.40
N GLY A 176 9.26 19.85 18.68
CA GLY A 176 10.41 19.01 19.05
C GLY A 176 10.57 17.76 18.16
N ASP A 177 11.47 16.85 18.56
CA ASP A 177 11.82 15.62 17.82
C ASP A 177 10.78 14.47 17.97
N GLY A 178 9.55 14.80 18.37
CA GLY A 178 8.48 13.80 18.55
C GLY A 178 8.62 12.90 19.79
N ALA A 179 9.49 13.28 20.73
CA ALA A 179 9.67 12.57 22.01
C ALA A 179 9.66 13.54 23.18
N ILE A 180 9.03 13.14 24.28
CA ILE A 180 8.99 13.89 25.53
C ILE A 180 9.08 12.90 26.71
N VAL A 181 9.82 13.29 27.75
CA VAL A 181 9.89 12.55 29.01
C VAL A 181 8.98 13.27 30.01
N LEU A 182 8.08 12.53 30.64
CA LEU A 182 7.18 13.03 31.68
C LEU A 182 7.46 12.28 32.98
N TYR A 183 7.48 12.99 34.10
CA TYR A 183 7.63 12.39 35.43
C TYR A 183 6.28 11.97 35.99
N GLU A 184 6.27 11.02 36.94
CA GLU A 184 5.04 10.47 37.51
C GLU A 184 4.06 11.56 37.96
N GLY A 185 2.80 11.48 37.49
CA GLY A 185 1.77 12.47 37.79
C GLY A 185 1.86 13.77 37.00
N GLU A 186 2.93 14.00 36.24
CA GLU A 186 3.07 15.17 35.37
C GLU A 186 1.99 15.15 34.28
N ILE A 187 1.41 16.33 34.05
CA ILE A 187 0.45 16.57 32.99
C ILE A 187 1.07 17.56 32.00
N ARG A 188 0.99 17.23 30.71
CA ARG A 188 1.56 18.05 29.65
C ARG A 188 0.68 18.04 28.41
N ASP A 189 0.50 19.22 27.84
CA ASP A 189 -0.13 19.36 26.53
C ASP A 189 0.92 19.18 25.42
N VAL A 190 0.61 18.28 24.49
CA VAL A 190 1.37 18.06 23.27
C VAL A 190 0.53 18.51 22.09
N TRP A 191 1.10 19.35 21.23
CA TRP A 191 0.40 19.87 20.07
C TRP A 191 0.60 18.94 18.88
N ILE A 192 -0.49 18.43 18.32
CA ILE A 192 -0.48 17.61 17.10
C ILE A 192 -1.02 18.46 15.95
N ARG A 193 -0.27 18.51 14.86
CA ARG A 193 -0.67 19.18 13.63
C ARG A 193 -0.94 18.14 12.55
N LEU A 194 -2.14 18.22 11.98
CA LEU A 194 -2.60 17.39 10.89
C LEU A 194 -2.66 18.25 9.63
N ALA A 195 -2.00 17.81 8.57
CA ALA A 195 -1.96 18.51 7.30
C ALA A 195 -2.51 17.61 6.19
N ASN A 196 -3.37 18.18 5.33
CA ASN A 196 -3.77 17.50 4.11
C ASN A 196 -2.64 17.67 3.07
N ALA A 197 -1.84 16.62 2.90
CA ALA A 197 -0.76 16.57 1.92
C ALA A 197 -1.22 15.98 0.56
N GLY A 198 -2.50 15.62 0.44
CA GLY A 198 -3.08 15.07 -0.78
C GLY A 198 -3.60 16.14 -1.74
N THR A 199 -4.15 15.68 -2.85
CA THR A 199 -4.78 16.53 -3.88
C THR A 199 -6.29 16.68 -3.69
N VAL A 200 -6.88 15.91 -2.77
CA VAL A 200 -8.32 15.85 -2.51
C VAL A 200 -8.65 16.35 -1.10
N PRO A 201 -9.75 17.09 -0.89
CA PRO A 201 -10.19 17.48 0.44
C PRO A 201 -10.53 16.28 1.32
N ILE A 202 -10.24 16.42 2.61
CA ILE A 202 -10.66 15.45 3.64
C ILE A 202 -11.98 15.92 4.19
N GLU A 203 -13.05 15.19 3.89
CA GLU A 203 -14.42 15.53 4.28
C GLU A 203 -14.75 15.06 5.69
N GLN A 204 -14.19 13.91 6.08
CA GLN A 204 -14.51 13.27 7.34
C GLN A 204 -13.23 12.78 8.00
N ALA A 205 -13.14 13.00 9.31
CA ALA A 205 -12.06 12.46 10.12
C ALA A 205 -12.59 12.09 11.51
N HIS A 206 -12.07 11.00 12.04
CA HIS A 206 -12.39 10.46 13.34
C HIS A 206 -11.11 10.09 14.05
N ILE A 207 -10.99 10.53 15.31
CA ILE A 207 -9.85 10.21 16.16
C ILE A 207 -10.31 9.24 17.24
N SER A 208 -9.57 8.15 17.43
CA SER A 208 -9.78 7.17 18.49
C SER A 208 -8.47 6.81 19.17
N LEU A 209 -8.57 6.27 20.39
CA LEU A 209 -7.45 5.69 21.11
C LEU A 209 -7.53 4.17 21.04
N SER A 210 -6.39 3.51 20.95
CA SER A 210 -6.29 2.06 21.14
C SER A 210 -5.06 1.68 21.95
N GLY A 211 -4.94 0.41 22.32
CA GLY A 211 -3.86 -0.08 23.17
C GLY A 211 -4.23 -0.05 24.65
N LYS A 212 -3.24 -0.35 25.49
CA LYS A 212 -3.37 -0.31 26.95
C LYS A 212 -3.09 1.09 27.47
N ASN A 213 -3.49 1.38 28.71
CA ASN A 213 -3.23 2.66 29.39
C ASN A 213 -3.79 3.90 28.67
N GLN A 214 -4.97 3.76 28.03
CA GLN A 214 -5.65 4.88 27.36
C GLN A 214 -5.97 6.04 28.32
N ASP A 215 -6.11 5.75 29.61
CA ASP A 215 -6.31 6.73 30.69
C ASP A 215 -5.13 7.72 30.83
N SER A 216 -3.99 7.42 30.22
CA SER A 216 -2.84 8.35 30.13
C SER A 216 -3.14 9.55 29.22
N VAL A 217 -4.16 9.46 28.36
CA VAL A 217 -4.61 10.57 27.51
C VAL A 217 -5.84 11.19 28.17
N ILE A 218 -5.67 12.36 28.78
CA ILE A 218 -6.72 13.04 29.54
C ILE A 218 -7.74 13.67 28.59
N SER A 219 -7.24 14.35 27.56
CA SER A 219 -8.10 15.13 26.67
C SER A 219 -7.62 14.99 25.23
N LEU A 220 -8.62 14.88 24.34
CA LEU A 220 -8.41 14.87 22.90
C LEU A 220 -9.51 15.67 22.23
N SER A 221 -9.12 16.76 21.57
CA SER A 221 -10.03 17.71 20.96
C SER A 221 -10.54 17.24 19.59
N SER A 222 -11.31 16.15 19.59
CA SER A 222 -11.96 15.61 18.38
C SER A 222 -12.93 16.62 17.74
N GLU A 223 -13.57 17.46 18.55
CA GLU A 223 -14.48 18.51 18.12
C GLU A 223 -13.76 19.60 17.32
N THR A 224 -12.54 19.97 17.75
CA THR A 224 -11.70 20.91 17.01
C THR A 224 -11.44 20.36 15.62
N LEU A 225 -10.96 19.12 15.48
CA LEU A 225 -10.75 18.53 14.15
C LEU A 225 -12.01 18.57 13.28
N LYS A 226 -13.17 18.17 13.83
CA LYS A 226 -14.44 18.18 13.10
C LYS A 226 -14.84 19.58 12.61
N SER A 227 -14.54 20.63 13.39
CA SER A 227 -14.86 22.01 13.02
C SER A 227 -14.05 22.56 11.83
N PHE A 228 -12.88 21.98 11.54
CA PHE A 228 -12.02 22.36 10.42
C PHE A 228 -12.29 21.54 9.14
N LEU A 229 -13.21 20.56 9.18
CA LEU A 229 -13.59 19.79 8.01
C LEU A 229 -14.62 20.57 7.16
N PRO A 230 -14.51 20.53 5.82
CA PRO A 230 -13.55 19.78 5.02
C PRO A 230 -12.14 20.42 4.98
N LEU A 231 -11.12 19.61 5.25
CA LEU A 231 -9.72 20.06 5.22
C LEU A 231 -9.23 20.05 3.77
N ARG A 232 -9.13 21.24 3.17
CA ARG A 232 -8.69 21.44 1.78
C ARG A 232 -7.23 20.99 1.57
N PRO A 233 -6.82 20.63 0.34
CA PRO A 233 -5.42 20.38 0.01
C PRO A 233 -4.50 21.51 0.50
N GLY A 234 -3.44 21.16 1.22
CA GLY A 234 -2.50 22.12 1.82
C GLY A 234 -2.98 22.81 3.10
N ALA A 235 -4.24 22.62 3.53
CA ALA A 235 -4.72 23.14 4.80
C ALA A 235 -4.21 22.28 5.97
N GLU A 236 -4.02 22.93 7.12
CA GLU A 236 -3.57 22.29 8.35
C GLU A 236 -4.45 22.67 9.53
N VAL A 237 -4.52 21.76 10.50
CA VAL A 237 -5.20 21.95 11.78
C VAL A 237 -4.27 21.49 12.89
N THR A 238 -4.13 22.34 13.91
CA THR A 238 -3.31 22.03 15.09
C THR A 238 -4.21 21.97 16.30
N PHE A 239 -4.05 20.94 17.11
CA PHE A 239 -4.85 20.78 18.31
C PHE A 239 -4.05 20.14 19.46
N PRO A 240 -4.39 20.47 20.72
CA PRO A 240 -3.68 19.95 21.88
C PRO A 240 -4.18 18.55 22.25
N VAL A 241 -3.25 17.71 22.69
CA VAL A 241 -3.51 16.42 23.34
C VAL A 241 -2.90 16.48 24.73
N THR A 242 -3.74 16.37 25.75
CA THR A 242 -3.29 16.41 27.15
C THR A 242 -2.88 15.01 27.59
N LEU A 243 -1.60 14.84 27.90
CA LEU A 243 -1.03 13.59 28.39
C LEU A 243 -0.80 13.67 29.90
N ARG A 244 -0.99 12.54 30.57
CA ARG A 244 -0.61 12.31 31.97
C ARG A 244 0.38 11.17 32.03
N ALA A 245 1.50 11.39 32.70
CA ALA A 245 2.38 10.30 33.07
C ALA A 245 1.68 9.36 34.05
N TRP A 246 1.49 8.11 33.61
CA TRP A 246 0.94 7.05 34.43
C TRP A 246 2.06 6.24 35.07
N GLN A 247 1.80 5.67 36.25
CA GLN A 247 2.74 4.73 36.87
C GLN A 247 2.92 3.53 35.93
N VAL A 248 4.16 3.13 35.68
CA VAL A 248 4.44 1.77 35.18
C VAL A 248 4.05 0.84 36.33
N GLY A 249 2.78 0.44 36.36
CA GLY A 249 2.28 -0.52 37.33
C GLY A 249 3.13 -1.79 37.20
N SER A 250 3.82 -2.14 38.28
CA SER A 250 4.40 -3.46 38.46
C SER A 250 3.26 -4.47 38.42
N VAL A 251 3.00 -5.06 37.26
CA VAL A 251 2.08 -6.19 37.14
C VAL A 251 2.92 -7.46 37.00
N ASP A 252 2.97 -8.18 38.11
CA ASP A 252 3.39 -9.56 38.35
C ASP A 252 4.87 -9.92 38.21
N ALA A 253 5.62 -9.58 39.27
CA ALA A 253 6.64 -10.49 39.78
C ALA A 253 5.93 -11.68 40.46
N ASP A 254 5.49 -12.66 39.67
CA ASP A 254 5.08 -13.95 40.21
C ASP A 254 6.17 -15.00 39.96
N ALA A 255 6.46 -15.73 41.03
CA ALA A 255 7.65 -16.55 41.17
C ALA A 255 7.64 -17.76 40.23
N GLY A 256 8.74 -17.90 39.47
CA GLY A 256 9.05 -19.12 38.71
C GLY A 256 10.56 -19.26 38.56
N ALA A 257 11.20 -19.83 39.58
CA ALA A 257 12.62 -20.20 39.51
C ALA A 257 12.89 -21.12 38.31
N GLY A 258 13.88 -20.78 37.47
CA GLY A 258 14.53 -21.78 36.61
C GLY A 258 15.10 -21.31 35.27
N LYS A 259 16.43 -21.25 35.23
CA LYS A 259 17.35 -21.45 34.09
C LYS A 259 17.64 -20.27 33.14
N THR A 260 18.83 -19.75 33.35
CA THR A 260 19.76 -19.14 32.39
C THR A 260 19.80 -19.84 31.03
N VAL A 261 19.59 -19.10 29.93
CA VAL A 261 20.33 -19.22 28.66
C VAL A 261 20.43 -17.83 28.01
N SER A 262 21.66 -17.44 27.71
CA SER A 262 22.05 -16.24 26.95
C SER A 262 21.70 -16.39 25.47
N GLY A 263 21.19 -15.31 24.85
CA GLY A 263 20.92 -15.25 23.42
C GLY A 263 20.57 -13.85 22.95
N ASN A 264 21.57 -13.13 22.45
CA ASN A 264 21.41 -11.86 21.74
C ASN A 264 20.46 -12.03 20.55
N ASN A 265 19.37 -11.27 20.53
CA ASN A 265 18.71 -10.81 19.31
C ASN A 265 17.87 -9.57 19.65
N ILE A 266 18.33 -8.41 19.16
CA ILE A 266 17.58 -7.16 19.14
C ILE A 266 16.41 -7.37 18.18
N ARG A 267 15.29 -7.81 18.73
CA ARG A 267 13.96 -7.69 18.13
C ARG A 267 13.32 -6.49 18.82
N HIS A 268 12.91 -5.48 18.05
CA HIS A 268 12.03 -4.43 18.56
C HIS A 268 10.78 -5.12 19.14
N SER A 269 10.71 -5.20 20.47
CA SER A 269 9.48 -5.55 21.17
C SER A 269 8.50 -4.42 20.88
N LYS A 270 7.46 -4.73 20.09
CA LYS A 270 6.29 -3.88 20.01
C LYS A 270 5.61 -3.97 21.38
N ASP A 271 6.04 -3.13 22.32
CA ASP A 271 5.50 -3.05 23.66
C ASP A 271 4.01 -2.71 23.57
N GLY A 272 3.17 -3.74 23.72
CA GLY A 272 1.71 -3.63 23.73
C GLY A 272 1.15 -2.94 24.98
N SER A 273 1.91 -2.02 25.59
CA SER A 273 1.59 -1.28 26.81
C SER A 273 1.34 0.21 26.57
N SER A 274 1.60 0.72 25.35
CA SER A 274 1.43 2.14 25.05
C SER A 274 0.02 2.45 24.49
N PRO A 275 -0.58 3.59 24.87
CA PRO A 275 -1.73 4.12 24.17
C PRO A 275 -1.29 4.58 22.77
N SER A 276 -2.13 4.33 21.78
CA SER A 276 -1.90 4.70 20.39
C SER A 276 -3.06 5.55 19.90
N LEU A 277 -2.72 6.65 19.22
CA LEU A 277 -3.68 7.52 18.60
C LEU A 277 -3.97 7.04 17.17
N LEU A 278 -5.21 6.65 16.90
CA LEU A 278 -5.66 6.32 15.54
C LEU A 278 -6.45 7.46 14.95
N ILE A 279 -6.13 7.79 13.70
CA ILE A 279 -6.82 8.82 12.94
C ILE A 279 -7.34 8.15 11.67
N HIS A 280 -8.65 7.96 11.63
CA HIS A 280 -9.35 7.51 10.43
C HIS A 280 -9.81 8.74 9.68
N TYR A 281 -9.54 8.81 8.39
CA TYR A 281 -9.98 9.92 7.54
C TYR A 281 -10.50 9.41 6.20
N ALA A 282 -11.39 10.18 5.61
CA ALA A 282 -12.02 9.85 4.35
C ALA A 282 -12.32 11.11 3.53
N GLY A 283 -12.22 10.96 2.22
CA GLY A 283 -12.61 11.97 1.24
C GLY A 283 -14.05 11.78 0.79
N ILE A 284 -14.38 12.43 -0.32
CA ILE A 284 -15.69 12.34 -0.97
C ILE A 284 -16.01 10.88 -1.32
N VAL A 285 -17.25 10.47 -1.06
CA VAL A 285 -17.75 9.17 -1.48
C VAL A 285 -18.13 9.25 -2.95
N PHE A 286 -17.34 8.61 -3.81
CA PHE A 286 -17.69 8.42 -5.21
C PHE A 286 -18.65 7.23 -5.32
N SER A 287 -19.93 7.51 -5.60
CA SER A 287 -20.88 6.48 -6.00
C SER A 287 -20.57 6.03 -7.41
N PHE A 288 -19.89 4.89 -7.53
CA PHE A 288 -19.82 4.17 -8.80
C PHE A 288 -21.18 3.52 -9.04
N ASN A 289 -22.06 4.23 -9.75
CA ASN A 289 -23.21 3.57 -10.36
C ASN A 289 -22.66 2.56 -11.37
N GLN A 290 -22.89 1.29 -11.07
CA GLN A 290 -22.61 0.15 -11.93
C GLN A 290 -23.62 0.11 -13.07
#